data_AF-A0A4Q3ICH4-F1
#
_entry.id   AF-A0A4Q3ICH4-F1
#
_cell.length_a   1.000
_cell.length_b   1.000
_cell.length_c   1.000
_cell.angle_alpha   90.00
_cell.angle_beta   90.00
_cell.angle_gamma   90.00
#
_symmetry.space_group_name_H-M   'P 1'
#
loop_
_entity.id
_entity.type
_entity.pdbx_description
1 polymer ?
#
loop_
_entity_poly.entity_id
_entity_poly.type
_entity_poly.pdbx_seq_one_letter_code
_entity_poly.pdbx_strand_id
1 'polypeptide(L)'
;MRRFAEGKAGQIGIGLGPMMARLLLPELGKTLLRESPRLTLITRIGPPDTMLEALLEGTLDVIVGNSWQLSRVPGVIQVSLGWVELVVAVRAGHPLAGRKAVSMRELDAYPAALAYQYSAQARAGDMGAVICENFDIVQDIVGDTDCSWLVARAMIADDLAANRLVTVNVTDLPVAKAEISIVHLRDRTRSPASLELVKHIRTLVVQMAIA
;
A
#
# COMPACT_ATOMS: atom_id res chain seq x y z
N MET A 1 14.46 24.00 23.37
CA MET A 1 13.42 23.09 23.91
C MET A 1 12.07 23.16 23.18
N ARG A 2 11.57 24.32 22.73
CA ARG A 2 10.26 24.46 22.04
C ARG A 2 10.00 23.54 20.82
N ARG A 3 11.03 23.24 20.02
CA ARG A 3 10.92 22.40 18.81
C ARG A 3 10.73 20.90 19.06
N PHE A 4 11.21 20.38 20.20
CA PHE A 4 10.92 19.00 20.63
C PHE A 4 9.46 18.86 21.07
N ALA A 5 8.92 19.88 21.74
CA ALA A 5 7.50 19.94 22.11
C ALA A 5 6.57 20.08 20.90
N GLU A 6 7.05 20.68 19.79
CA GLU A 6 6.35 20.75 18.50
C GLU A 6 6.55 19.52 17.60
N GLY A 7 7.39 18.54 17.98
CA GLY A 7 7.65 17.35 17.15
C GLY A 7 8.54 17.60 15.92
N LYS A 8 9.29 18.69 15.87
CA LYS A 8 10.09 19.12 14.70
C LYS A 8 11.57 18.72 14.76
N ALA A 9 11.95 17.84 15.68
CA ALA A 9 13.29 17.30 15.83
C ALA A 9 13.25 15.93 16.54
N GLY A 10 14.19 15.03 16.21
CA GLY A 10 14.27 13.68 16.80
C GLY A 10 14.16 12.59 15.75
N GLN A 11 13.70 11.40 16.17
CA GLN A 11 13.48 10.25 15.30
C GLN A 11 12.01 9.81 15.39
N ILE A 12 11.49 9.29 14.28
CA ILE A 12 10.18 8.67 14.21
C ILE A 12 10.24 7.42 13.34
N GLY A 13 9.77 6.28 13.86
CA GLY A 13 9.73 5.00 13.17
C GLY A 13 8.35 4.72 12.59
N ILE A 14 8.29 4.39 11.29
CA ILE A 14 7.09 3.92 10.60
C ILE A 14 7.32 2.57 9.92
N GLY A 15 6.45 1.60 10.22
CA GLY A 15 6.35 0.34 9.49
C GLY A 15 5.27 0.44 8.42
N LEU A 16 5.53 -0.10 7.22
CA LEU A 16 4.59 -0.06 6.10
C LEU A 16 4.49 -1.41 5.41
N GLY A 17 3.29 -1.77 4.98
CA GLY A 17 3.14 -2.77 3.93
C GLY A 17 3.68 -2.23 2.60
N PRO A 18 4.20 -3.08 1.70
CA PRO A 18 4.76 -2.66 0.40
C PRO A 18 3.89 -1.68 -0.40
N MET A 19 2.58 -1.97 -0.50
CA MET A 19 1.61 -1.08 -1.17
C MET A 19 1.56 0.31 -0.51
N MET A 20 1.51 0.35 0.83
CA MET A 20 1.44 1.60 1.59
C MET A 20 2.75 2.38 1.52
N ALA A 21 3.88 1.69 1.46
CA ALA A 21 5.18 2.33 1.32
C ALA A 21 5.25 3.12 0.01
N ARG A 22 4.85 2.52 -1.11
CA ARG A 22 4.83 3.19 -2.43
C ARG A 22 3.84 4.35 -2.49
N LEU A 23 2.66 4.21 -1.88
CA LEU A 23 1.64 5.26 -1.84
C LEU A 23 2.03 6.46 -0.95
N LEU A 24 2.65 6.20 0.20
CA LEU A 24 2.82 7.23 1.24
C LEU A 24 4.23 7.83 1.29
N LEU A 25 5.28 7.02 1.17
CA LEU A 25 6.65 7.48 1.43
C LEU A 25 7.12 8.63 0.53
N PRO A 26 6.77 8.68 -0.77
CA PRO A 26 7.18 9.80 -1.62
C PRO A 26 6.67 11.15 -1.07
N GLU A 27 5.38 11.27 -0.78
CA GLU A 27 4.83 12.52 -0.24
C GLU A 27 5.25 12.77 1.21
N LEU A 28 5.22 11.73 2.06
CA LEU A 28 5.64 11.87 3.47
C LEU A 28 7.08 12.35 3.58
N GLY A 29 8.00 11.76 2.82
CA GLY A 29 9.41 12.15 2.83
C GLY A 29 9.59 13.59 2.34
N LYS A 30 8.95 13.94 1.22
CA LYS A 30 9.02 15.31 0.67
C LYS A 30 8.46 16.34 1.65
N THR A 31 7.31 16.09 2.27
CA THR A 31 6.71 17.00 3.26
C THR A 31 7.59 17.10 4.49
N LEU A 32 8.04 15.98 5.06
CA LEU A 32 8.82 15.96 6.30
C LEU A 32 10.15 16.71 6.13
N LEU A 33 10.86 16.51 5.02
CA LEU A 33 12.11 17.21 4.74
C LEU A 33 11.91 18.73 4.54
N ARG A 34 10.74 19.15 4.03
CA ARG A 34 10.38 20.57 3.87
C ARG A 34 9.96 21.23 5.18
N GLU A 35 9.09 20.58 5.96
CA GLU A 35 8.42 21.19 7.11
C GLU A 35 9.11 20.91 8.44
N SER A 36 9.81 19.78 8.55
CA SER A 36 10.50 19.30 9.75
C SER A 36 11.91 18.76 9.43
N PRO A 37 12.83 19.57 8.87
CA PRO A 37 14.14 19.13 8.36
C PRO A 37 15.10 18.55 9.43
N ARG A 38 14.75 18.63 10.71
CA ARG A 38 15.52 18.03 11.83
C ARG A 38 14.89 16.75 12.37
N LEU A 39 13.78 16.31 11.80
CA LEU A 39 13.16 15.03 12.11
C LEU A 39 13.79 13.98 11.20
N THR A 40 14.18 12.84 11.76
CA THR A 40 14.63 11.68 11.00
C THR A 40 13.48 10.69 10.91
N LEU A 41 13.02 10.40 9.70
CA LEU A 41 12.03 9.35 9.43
C LEU A 41 12.75 8.02 9.21
N ILE A 42 12.52 7.06 10.09
CA ILE A 42 13.00 5.68 9.95
C ILE A 42 11.85 4.85 9.40
N THR A 43 12.06 4.25 8.23
CA THR A 43 11.03 3.46 7.54
C THR A 43 11.41 1.98 7.56
N ARG A 44 10.45 1.12 7.87
CA ARG A 44 10.55 -0.33 7.64
C ARG A 44 9.43 -0.77 6.72
N ILE A 45 9.76 -1.63 5.76
CA ILE A 45 8.81 -2.19 4.80
C ILE A 45 8.88 -3.70 4.94
N GLY A 46 7.74 -4.35 5.10
CA GLY A 46 7.71 -5.80 5.25
C GLY A 46 6.34 -6.36 5.63
N PRO A 47 6.28 -7.67 5.90
CA PRO A 47 5.05 -8.35 6.26
C PRO A 47 4.54 -7.91 7.64
N PRO A 48 3.23 -8.08 7.91
CA PRO A 48 2.57 -7.62 9.13
C PRO A 48 3.28 -8.05 10.43
N ASP A 49 3.72 -9.31 10.48
CA ASP A 49 4.31 -9.91 11.69
C ASP A 49 5.63 -9.21 12.05
N THR A 50 6.50 -8.99 11.08
CA THR A 50 7.77 -8.27 11.29
C THR A 50 7.56 -6.80 11.69
N MET A 51 6.51 -6.16 11.16
CA MET A 51 6.17 -4.79 11.55
C MET A 51 5.62 -4.75 12.97
N LEU A 52 4.79 -5.74 13.34
CA LEU A 52 4.24 -5.89 14.67
C LEU A 52 5.34 -6.11 15.71
N GLU A 53 6.27 -7.03 15.44
CA GLU A 53 7.44 -7.28 16.29
C GLU A 53 8.22 -5.98 16.52
N ALA A 54 8.55 -5.25 15.45
CA ALA A 54 9.26 -3.99 15.53
C ALA A 54 8.50 -2.89 16.30
N LEU A 55 7.16 -2.89 16.23
CA LEU A 55 6.30 -1.99 17.01
C LEU A 55 6.31 -2.35 18.50
N LEU A 56 6.24 -3.64 18.83
CA LEU A 56 6.28 -4.15 20.21
C LEU A 56 7.65 -3.91 20.87
N GLU A 57 8.74 -4.05 20.12
CA GLU A 57 10.11 -3.72 20.55
C GLU A 57 10.34 -2.21 20.70
N GLY A 58 9.41 -1.40 20.21
CA GLY A 58 9.47 0.06 20.31
C GLY A 58 10.36 0.73 19.28
N THR A 59 10.88 -0.02 18.30
CA THR A 59 11.68 0.52 17.17
C THR A 59 10.81 1.23 16.13
N LEU A 60 9.52 0.91 16.09
CA LEU A 60 8.51 1.66 15.34
C LEU A 60 7.56 2.40 16.30
N ASP A 61 7.09 3.57 15.90
CA ASP A 61 6.04 4.31 16.59
C ASP A 61 4.64 3.92 16.08
N VAL A 62 4.56 3.63 14.78
CA VAL A 62 3.33 3.30 14.07
C VAL A 62 3.58 2.32 12.94
N ILE A 63 2.53 1.60 12.58
CA ILE A 63 2.48 0.78 11.38
C ILE A 63 1.31 1.25 10.53
N VAL A 64 1.48 1.28 9.21
CA VAL A 64 0.40 1.50 8.24
C VAL A 64 0.34 0.31 7.29
N GLY A 65 -0.79 -0.38 7.28
CA GLY A 65 -0.97 -1.59 6.49
C GLY A 65 -2.38 -1.71 5.95
N ASN A 66 -2.57 -2.68 5.07
CA ASN A 66 -3.85 -2.96 4.44
C ASN A 66 -4.32 -4.38 4.75
N SER A 67 -5.59 -4.54 5.14
CA SER A 67 -6.18 -5.85 5.41
C SER A 67 -5.47 -6.70 6.49
N TRP A 68 -4.69 -6.08 7.38
CA TRP A 68 -3.99 -6.77 8.46
C TRP A 68 -4.92 -6.96 9.65
N GLN A 69 -5.00 -8.18 10.21
CA GLN A 69 -5.85 -8.49 11.37
C GLN A 69 -5.05 -8.40 12.69
N LEU A 70 -4.33 -7.30 12.91
CA LEU A 70 -3.44 -7.13 14.07
C LEU A 70 -4.18 -6.71 15.35
N SER A 71 -5.45 -6.30 15.24
CA SER A 71 -6.31 -5.92 16.38
C SER A 71 -6.52 -7.04 17.41
N ARG A 72 -6.22 -8.29 17.08
CA ARG A 72 -6.33 -9.44 17.99
C ARG A 72 -5.20 -9.51 19.01
N VAL A 73 -4.11 -8.77 18.79
CA VAL A 73 -2.93 -8.79 19.66
C VAL A 73 -3.16 -7.89 20.88
N PRO A 74 -2.98 -8.39 22.13
CA PRO A 74 -3.14 -7.58 23.32
C PRO A 74 -2.26 -6.31 23.31
N GLY A 75 -2.79 -5.19 23.77
CA GLY A 75 -2.06 -3.92 23.81
C GLY A 75 -1.91 -3.21 22.46
N VAL A 76 -2.39 -3.80 21.36
CA VAL A 76 -2.40 -3.19 20.03
C VAL A 76 -3.72 -2.48 19.77
N ILE A 77 -3.64 -1.29 19.17
CA ILE A 77 -4.79 -0.54 18.65
C ILE A 77 -4.63 -0.48 17.13
N GLN A 78 -5.70 -0.86 16.43
CA GLN A 78 -5.81 -0.73 14.98
C GLN A 78 -6.98 0.22 14.68
N VAL A 79 -6.72 1.27 13.91
CA VAL A 79 -7.71 2.28 13.53
C VAL A 79 -7.79 2.34 12.01
N SER A 80 -8.99 2.15 11.47
CA SER A 80 -9.26 2.33 10.04
C SER A 80 -9.03 3.79 9.63
N LEU A 81 -8.32 4.00 8.53
CA LEU A 81 -8.10 5.30 7.90
C LEU A 81 -8.96 5.49 6.64
N GLY A 82 -9.59 4.43 6.15
CA GLY A 82 -10.39 4.45 4.93
C GLY A 82 -10.05 3.28 4.01
N TRP A 83 -10.38 3.44 2.75
CA TRP A 83 -10.25 2.41 1.73
C TRP A 83 -9.55 2.96 0.50
N VAL A 84 -8.75 2.13 -0.16
CA VAL A 84 -8.22 2.41 -1.49
C VAL A 84 -8.90 1.48 -2.50
N GLU A 85 -9.18 2.01 -3.69
CA GLU A 85 -9.74 1.23 -4.80
C GLU A 85 -8.68 0.28 -5.37
N LEU A 86 -9.04 -0.98 -5.56
CA LEU A 86 -8.24 -1.97 -6.27
C LEU A 86 -8.81 -2.18 -7.67
N VAL A 87 -7.94 -2.22 -8.67
CA VAL A 87 -8.27 -2.44 -10.07
C VAL A 87 -7.37 -3.52 -10.66
N VAL A 88 -7.86 -4.19 -11.71
CA VAL A 88 -7.03 -5.04 -12.55
C VAL A 88 -6.41 -4.16 -13.63
N ALA A 89 -5.07 -4.07 -13.63
CA ALA A 89 -4.28 -3.35 -14.59
C ALA A 89 -3.56 -4.31 -15.54
N VAL A 90 -3.44 -3.90 -16.80
CA VAL A 90 -2.69 -4.58 -17.86
C VAL A 90 -2.01 -3.52 -18.73
N ARG A 91 -1.00 -3.89 -19.53
CA ARG A 91 -0.46 -2.99 -20.57
C ARG A 91 -1.55 -2.57 -21.56
N ALA A 92 -1.42 -1.39 -22.15
CA ALA A 92 -2.41 -0.84 -23.08
C ALA A 92 -2.73 -1.75 -24.29
N GLY A 93 -1.75 -2.53 -24.76
CA GLY A 93 -1.92 -3.46 -25.89
C GLY A 93 -2.35 -4.88 -25.49
N HIS A 94 -2.79 -5.11 -24.26
CA HIS A 94 -3.23 -6.41 -23.78
C HIS A 94 -4.47 -6.91 -24.54
N PRO A 95 -4.62 -8.21 -24.82
CA PRO A 95 -5.78 -8.73 -25.57
C PRO A 95 -7.16 -8.47 -24.93
N LEU A 96 -7.20 -8.28 -23.61
CA LEU A 96 -8.42 -7.93 -22.86
C LEU A 96 -8.66 -6.41 -22.73
N ALA A 97 -7.72 -5.57 -23.19
CA ALA A 97 -7.87 -4.12 -23.14
C ALA A 97 -9.08 -3.66 -23.98
N GLY A 98 -9.84 -2.69 -23.46
CA GLY A 98 -11.00 -2.11 -24.14
C GLY A 98 -12.26 -2.99 -24.14
N ARG A 99 -12.21 -4.21 -23.58
CA ARG A 99 -13.41 -5.04 -23.41
C ARG A 99 -14.35 -4.44 -22.37
N LYS A 100 -15.66 -4.46 -22.67
CA LYS A 100 -16.70 -3.93 -21.76
C LYS A 100 -16.85 -4.72 -20.46
N ALA A 101 -16.63 -6.03 -20.53
CA ALA A 101 -16.73 -6.95 -19.40
C ALA A 101 -15.82 -8.16 -19.63
N VAL A 102 -15.13 -8.55 -18.56
CA VAL A 102 -14.21 -9.68 -18.50
C VAL A 102 -14.52 -10.46 -17.23
N SER A 103 -14.52 -11.79 -17.30
CA SER A 103 -14.60 -12.64 -16.11
C SER A 103 -13.22 -12.98 -15.56
N MET A 104 -13.13 -13.34 -14.29
CA MET A 104 -11.91 -13.86 -13.67
C MET A 104 -11.36 -15.07 -14.41
N ARG A 105 -12.23 -15.94 -14.94
CA ARG A 105 -11.83 -17.09 -15.77
C ARG A 105 -11.12 -16.67 -17.05
N GLU A 106 -11.58 -15.61 -17.71
CA GLU A 106 -10.91 -15.08 -18.91
C GLU A 106 -9.58 -14.40 -18.55
N LEU A 107 -9.50 -13.76 -17.38
CA LEU A 107 -8.26 -13.17 -16.86
C LEU A 107 -7.22 -14.24 -16.50
N ASP A 108 -7.66 -15.37 -15.95
CA ASP A 108 -6.83 -16.50 -15.55
C ASP A 108 -6.19 -17.24 -16.74
N ALA A 109 -6.62 -16.94 -17.97
CA ALA A 109 -5.95 -17.38 -19.20
C ALA A 109 -4.63 -16.62 -19.50
N TYR A 110 -4.27 -15.64 -18.67
CA TYR A 110 -3.07 -14.83 -18.79
C TYR A 110 -2.21 -14.95 -17.53
N PRO A 111 -0.88 -14.70 -17.61
CA PRO A 111 -0.05 -14.65 -16.43
C PRO A 111 -0.47 -13.51 -15.49
N ALA A 112 -0.02 -13.57 -14.24
CA ALA A 112 -0.32 -12.53 -13.26
C ALA A 112 0.91 -12.05 -12.50
N ALA A 113 0.87 -10.79 -12.11
CA ALA A 113 1.76 -10.24 -11.10
C ALA A 113 1.00 -10.09 -9.78
N LEU A 114 1.60 -10.62 -8.71
CA LEU A 114 0.99 -10.73 -7.40
C LEU A 114 1.93 -10.18 -6.33
N ALA A 115 1.38 -9.51 -5.32
CA ALA A 115 2.19 -9.00 -4.21
C ALA A 115 2.59 -10.12 -3.24
N TYR A 116 1.74 -11.14 -3.04
CA TYR A 116 1.95 -12.16 -2.02
C TYR A 116 1.62 -13.57 -2.52
N GLN A 117 2.28 -14.57 -1.93
CA GLN A 117 2.15 -15.97 -2.34
C GLN A 117 0.75 -16.56 -2.08
N TYR A 118 0.06 -16.14 -1.03
CA TYR A 118 -1.33 -16.55 -0.78
C TYR A 118 -2.27 -16.11 -1.91
N SER A 119 -1.95 -15.02 -2.63
CA SER A 119 -2.75 -14.55 -3.76
C SER A 119 -2.66 -15.48 -4.96
N ALA A 120 -1.54 -16.22 -5.10
CA ALA A 120 -1.36 -17.19 -6.17
C ALA A 120 -2.23 -18.43 -5.96
N GLN A 121 -2.42 -18.85 -4.71
CA GLN A 121 -3.24 -20.01 -4.35
C GLN A 121 -4.74 -19.81 -4.65
N ALA A 122 -5.18 -18.56 -4.75
CA ALA A 122 -6.57 -18.20 -5.06
C ALA A 122 -6.88 -18.22 -6.56
N ARG A 123 -5.88 -18.43 -7.43
CA ARG A 123 -6.07 -18.49 -8.89
C ARG A 123 -6.49 -19.89 -9.32
N ALA A 124 -7.36 -19.95 -10.32
CA ALA A 124 -7.86 -21.21 -10.88
C ALA A 124 -7.25 -21.55 -12.25
N GLY A 125 -6.44 -20.66 -12.82
CA GLY A 125 -5.84 -20.81 -14.16
C GLY A 125 -4.54 -21.62 -14.20
N ASP A 126 -4.21 -22.11 -15.39
CA ASP A 126 -2.99 -22.89 -15.68
C ASP A 126 -1.76 -22.00 -15.98
N MET A 127 -1.93 -20.67 -16.00
CA MET A 127 -0.86 -19.73 -16.32
C MET A 127 0.02 -19.39 -15.11
N GLY A 128 1.31 -19.17 -15.38
CA GLY A 128 2.29 -18.78 -14.38
C GLY A 128 2.01 -17.40 -13.75
N ALA A 129 2.65 -17.15 -12.62
CA ALA A 129 2.59 -15.86 -11.94
C ALA A 129 3.97 -15.43 -11.44
N VAL A 130 4.22 -14.13 -11.43
CA VAL A 130 5.32 -13.52 -10.69
C VAL A 130 4.80 -13.04 -9.35
N ILE A 131 5.43 -13.47 -8.27
CA ILE A 131 5.15 -12.98 -6.92
C ILE A 131 6.29 -12.04 -6.54
N CYS A 132 5.98 -10.75 -6.38
CA CYS A 132 6.97 -9.73 -6.08
C CYS A 132 6.34 -8.60 -5.26
N GLU A 133 6.93 -8.31 -4.11
CA GLU A 133 6.52 -7.20 -3.24
C GLU A 133 7.10 -5.85 -3.69
N ASN A 134 7.95 -5.84 -4.71
CA ASN A 134 8.46 -4.60 -5.30
C ASN A 134 7.55 -4.16 -6.46
N PHE A 135 6.74 -3.15 -6.19
CA PHE A 135 5.70 -2.68 -7.12
C PHE A 135 6.28 -1.94 -8.34
N ASP A 136 7.50 -1.41 -8.28
CA ASP A 136 8.19 -0.86 -9.47
C ASP A 136 8.54 -1.98 -10.45
N ILE A 137 9.13 -3.07 -9.95
CA ILE A 137 9.48 -4.24 -10.76
C ILE A 137 8.21 -4.88 -11.34
N VAL A 138 7.15 -5.00 -10.54
CA VAL A 138 5.86 -5.51 -11.04
C VAL A 138 5.31 -4.63 -12.15
N GLN A 139 5.36 -3.31 -12.00
CA GLN A 139 4.87 -2.38 -13.00
C GLN A 139 5.64 -2.51 -14.32
N ASP A 140 6.97 -2.65 -14.28
CA ASP A 140 7.80 -2.88 -15.47
C ASP A 140 7.40 -4.20 -16.17
N ILE A 141 7.27 -5.29 -15.39
CA ILE A 141 6.85 -6.61 -15.93
C ILE A 141 5.48 -6.52 -16.60
N VAL A 142 4.50 -5.87 -15.96
CA VAL A 142 3.15 -5.72 -16.49
C VAL A 142 3.14 -4.85 -17.75
N GLY A 143 4.00 -3.83 -17.83
CA GLY A 143 4.15 -2.98 -19.00
C GLY A 143 4.64 -3.73 -20.24
N ASP A 144 5.52 -4.72 -20.06
CA ASP A 144 6.21 -5.43 -21.14
C ASP A 144 5.64 -6.83 -21.44
N THR A 145 4.62 -7.28 -20.71
CA THR A 145 4.04 -8.63 -20.84
C THR A 145 2.52 -8.62 -20.83
N ASP A 146 1.90 -9.78 -21.07
CA ASP A 146 0.45 -9.96 -20.89
C ASP A 146 0.07 -10.28 -19.43
N CYS A 147 0.88 -9.86 -18.45
CA CYS A 147 0.53 -10.02 -17.05
C CYS A 147 -0.65 -9.14 -16.65
N SER A 148 -1.58 -9.74 -15.91
CA SER A 148 -2.60 -9.01 -15.16
C SER A 148 -2.11 -8.68 -13.76
N TRP A 149 -2.51 -7.51 -13.25
CA TRP A 149 -2.10 -7.07 -11.93
C TRP A 149 -3.26 -6.47 -11.14
N LEU A 150 -3.56 -7.05 -9.98
CA LEU A 150 -4.47 -6.43 -9.01
C LEU A 150 -3.69 -5.41 -8.17
N VAL A 151 -3.99 -4.13 -8.36
CA VAL A 151 -3.21 -3.01 -7.81
C VAL A 151 -4.13 -1.91 -7.30
N ALA A 152 -3.67 -1.12 -6.34
CA ALA A 152 -4.38 0.09 -5.97
C ALA A 152 -4.33 1.11 -7.12
N ARG A 153 -5.50 1.62 -7.53
CA ARG A 153 -5.63 2.52 -8.70
C ARG A 153 -4.72 3.74 -8.59
N ALA A 154 -4.61 4.32 -7.39
CA ALA A 154 -3.76 5.48 -7.12
C ALA A 154 -2.27 5.24 -7.40
N MET A 155 -1.79 3.99 -7.38
CA MET A 155 -0.37 3.67 -7.63
C MET A 155 0.02 3.76 -9.10
N ILE A 156 -0.95 3.61 -9.99
CA ILE A 156 -0.75 3.59 -11.44
C ILE A 156 -1.39 4.80 -12.12
N ALA A 157 -1.73 5.84 -11.35
CA ALA A 157 -2.41 7.02 -11.87
C ALA A 157 -1.65 7.68 -13.04
N ASP A 158 -0.33 7.78 -12.93
CA ASP A 158 0.53 8.33 -13.98
C ASP A 158 0.59 7.42 -15.22
N ASP A 159 0.56 6.10 -15.04
CA ASP A 159 0.54 5.13 -16.14
C ASP A 159 -0.79 5.11 -16.87
N LEU A 160 -1.90 5.28 -16.13
CA LEU A 160 -3.23 5.45 -16.71
C LEU A 160 -3.31 6.75 -17.50
N ALA A 161 -2.80 7.86 -16.95
CA ALA A 161 -2.78 9.15 -17.63
C ALA A 161 -1.91 9.14 -18.89
N ALA A 162 -0.80 8.40 -18.86
CA ALA A 162 0.10 8.22 -20.00
C ALA A 162 -0.32 7.09 -20.95
N ASN A 163 -1.43 6.38 -20.69
CA ASN A 163 -1.88 5.21 -21.43
C ASN A 163 -0.80 4.13 -21.60
N ARG A 164 0.08 3.96 -20.59
CA ARG A 164 1.04 2.85 -20.52
C ARG A 164 0.34 1.59 -20.00
N LEU A 165 -0.48 1.78 -18.96
CA LEU A 165 -1.37 0.77 -18.41
C LEU A 165 -2.82 1.19 -18.61
N VAL A 166 -3.71 0.20 -18.63
CA VAL A 166 -5.16 0.39 -18.68
C VAL A 166 -5.84 -0.53 -17.68
N THR A 167 -7.04 -0.13 -17.22
CA THR A 167 -7.84 -0.98 -16.35
C THR A 167 -8.72 -1.93 -17.17
N VAL A 168 -8.92 -3.13 -16.64
CA VAL A 168 -9.87 -4.12 -17.18
C VAL A 168 -11.07 -4.20 -16.26
N ASN A 169 -12.28 -4.09 -16.83
CA ASN A 169 -13.51 -4.24 -16.06
C ASN A 169 -13.80 -5.73 -15.80
N VAL A 170 -13.33 -6.23 -14.66
CA VAL A 170 -13.55 -7.62 -14.23
C VAL A 170 -14.83 -7.71 -13.40
N THR A 171 -15.84 -8.41 -13.91
CA THR A 171 -17.21 -8.37 -13.38
C THR A 171 -17.41 -9.15 -12.07
N ASP A 172 -16.53 -10.09 -11.80
CA ASP A 172 -16.55 -11.04 -10.68
C ASP A 172 -15.27 -10.93 -9.82
N LEU A 173 -14.70 -9.72 -9.75
CA LEU A 173 -13.51 -9.45 -8.93
C LEU A 173 -13.83 -9.65 -7.43
N PRO A 174 -13.11 -10.53 -6.71
CA PRO A 174 -13.44 -10.85 -5.32
C PRO A 174 -13.26 -9.68 -4.34
N VAL A 175 -12.27 -8.81 -4.58
CA VAL A 175 -11.94 -7.69 -3.70
C VAL A 175 -11.66 -6.44 -4.53
N ALA A 176 -12.58 -5.48 -4.50
CA ALA A 176 -12.46 -4.21 -5.23
C ALA A 176 -11.91 -3.06 -4.36
N LYS A 177 -11.73 -3.26 -3.05
CA LYS A 177 -11.22 -2.25 -2.11
C LYS A 177 -10.34 -2.88 -1.05
N ALA A 178 -9.27 -2.19 -0.68
CA ALA A 178 -8.43 -2.55 0.46
C ALA A 178 -8.61 -1.54 1.60
N GLU A 179 -8.93 -2.04 2.80
CA GLU A 179 -8.98 -1.20 4.00
C GLU A 179 -7.57 -0.83 4.42
N ILE A 180 -7.33 0.46 4.63
CA ILE A 180 -6.07 0.98 5.16
C ILE A 180 -6.25 1.24 6.64
N SER A 181 -5.33 0.73 7.44
CA SER A 181 -5.34 0.91 8.89
C SER A 181 -4.02 1.46 9.38
N ILE A 182 -4.08 2.25 10.44
CA ILE A 182 -2.93 2.57 11.27
C ILE A 182 -2.96 1.72 12.54
N VAL A 183 -1.79 1.21 12.93
CA VAL A 183 -1.62 0.38 14.11
C VAL A 183 -0.59 1.01 15.04
N HIS A 184 -0.88 1.02 16.33
CA HIS A 184 0.01 1.52 17.37
C HIS A 184 -0.25 0.83 18.71
N LEU A 185 0.66 0.97 19.67
CA LEU A 185 0.45 0.45 21.02
C LEU A 185 -0.52 1.34 21.82
N ARG A 186 -1.33 0.72 22.69
CA ARG A 186 -2.32 1.37 23.55
C ARG A 186 -1.69 2.24 24.62
N ASP A 187 -0.75 1.66 25.36
CA ASP A 187 -0.22 2.25 26.60
C ASP A 187 1.08 3.03 26.38
N ARG A 188 1.46 3.27 25.12
CA ARG A 188 2.66 4.04 24.76
C ARG A 188 2.30 5.49 24.48
N THR A 189 2.92 6.41 25.21
CA THR A 189 2.79 7.84 24.93
C THR A 189 3.33 8.16 23.54
N ARG A 190 2.49 8.76 22.70
CA ARG A 190 2.87 9.16 21.34
C ARG A 190 3.61 10.49 21.38
N SER A 191 4.75 10.56 20.71
CA SER A 191 5.48 11.82 20.56
C SER A 191 4.65 12.81 19.71
N PRO A 192 4.86 14.14 19.86
CA PRO A 192 4.21 15.12 18.99
C PRO A 192 4.49 14.87 17.50
N ALA A 193 5.70 14.39 17.17
CA ALA A 193 6.06 13.99 15.81
C ALA A 193 5.21 12.81 15.31
N SER A 194 4.98 11.81 16.16
CA SER A 194 4.10 10.66 15.85
C SER A 194 2.67 11.11 15.55
N LEU A 195 2.13 11.99 16.38
CA LEU A 195 0.78 12.53 16.18
C LEU A 195 0.66 13.30 14.87
N GLU A 196 1.66 14.12 14.53
CA GLU A 196 1.63 14.90 13.29
C GLU A 196 1.79 14.02 12.05
N LEU A 197 2.68 13.02 12.10
CA LEU A 197 2.82 12.03 11.04
C LEU A 197 1.49 11.32 10.75
N VAL A 198 0.77 10.90 11.81
CA VAL A 198 -0.54 10.24 11.67
C VAL A 198 -1.58 11.13 11.02
N LYS A 199 -1.62 12.42 11.37
CA LYS A 199 -2.54 13.36 10.72
C LYS A 199 -2.23 13.47 9.23
N HIS A 200 -0.95 13.58 8.86
CA HIS A 200 -0.55 13.69 7.47
C HIS A 200 -0.88 12.42 6.69
N ILE A 201 -0.61 11.23 7.25
CA ILE A 201 -1.00 9.94 6.66
C ILE A 201 -2.51 9.88 6.44
N ARG A 202 -3.32 10.29 7.43
CA ARG A 202 -4.77 10.30 7.29
C ARG A 202 -5.22 11.19 6.13
N THR A 203 -4.65 12.39 5.99
CA THR A 203 -4.95 13.28 4.85
C THR A 203 -4.63 12.62 3.51
N LEU A 204 -3.45 11.99 3.39
CA LEU A 204 -3.04 11.30 2.16
C LEU A 204 -3.99 10.14 1.81
N VAL A 205 -4.36 9.31 2.78
CA VAL A 205 -5.29 8.19 2.56
C VAL A 205 -6.67 8.68 2.10
N VAL A 206 -7.17 9.77 2.70
CA VAL A 206 -8.45 10.37 2.28
C VAL A 206 -8.39 10.91 0.85
N GLN A 207 -7.27 11.53 0.46
CA GLN A 207 -7.08 12.02 -0.91
C GLN A 207 -7.06 10.86 -1.92
N MET A 208 -6.41 9.75 -1.59
CA MET A 208 -6.37 8.55 -2.44
C MET A 208 -7.75 7.89 -2.60
N ALA A 209 -8.62 7.98 -1.60
CA ALA A 209 -9.97 7.42 -1.66
C ALA A 209 -10.90 8.18 -2.63
N ILE A 210 -10.54 9.40 -3.03
CA ILE A 210 -11.33 10.30 -3.88
C ILE A 210 -10.79 10.33 -5.32
N ALA A 211 -9.56 9.84 -5.56
CA ALA A 211 -8.84 9.94 -6.83
C ALA A 211 -9.16 8.82 -7.82
#